data_AF-A0AAU1W6K2-F1
#
_entry.id   AF-A0AAU1W6K2-F1
#
_cell.length_a   1.000
_cell.length_b   1.000
_cell.length_c   1.000
_cell.angle_alpha   90.00
_cell.angle_beta   90.00
_cell.angle_gamma   90.00
#
_symmetry.space_group_name_H-M   'P 1'
#
loop_
_entity.id
_entity.type
_entity.pdbx_description
1 polymer ?
#
loop_
_entity_poly.entity_id
_entity_poly.type
_entity_poly.pdbx_seq_one_letter_code
_entity_poly.pdbx_strand_id
1 'polypeptide(L)'
;MSRTRRTDEGHGRLGSTLSGLAVALGCVLFLGGFVWGAIVYQPYTVPTESMTPTIGAGDRVLAQRIDGSEVKRGDVVVFTESAWGDMPMVKRVVGIGGDKIACCEAGKLTVNGKEIAEPYLPKGQGPSATGIPTTTVPEGRLFLLGDERSGSLDSSVHIGDSSHGTVPRSAVAARVDAVAWPMDGMLARPTGFEALPGGLSQPGPLKLVLAAVVAGAVLVLGGAAYGPIAKRASKGRDRSHASAGERALAG
;
A
#
# COMPACT_ATOMS: atom_id res chain seq x y z
N MET A 1 15.71 51.42 47.12
CA MET A 1 14.85 51.18 45.94
C MET A 1 14.88 49.69 45.63
N SER A 2 13.78 49.00 45.89
CA SER A 2 13.67 47.54 45.84
C SER A 2 13.60 47.07 44.38
N ARG A 3 14.55 46.24 43.92
CA ARG A 3 14.47 45.58 42.60
C ARG A 3 13.54 44.38 42.74
N THR A 4 12.29 44.53 42.31
CA THR A 4 11.40 43.39 42.05
C THR A 4 11.96 42.59 40.88
N ARG A 5 12.58 41.44 41.18
CA ARG A 5 12.91 40.39 40.23
C ARG A 5 11.57 39.74 39.82
N ARG A 6 10.94 40.29 38.78
CA ARG A 6 9.70 39.75 38.21
C ARG A 6 10.02 38.38 37.60
N THR A 7 9.37 37.36 38.11
CA THR A 7 9.51 35.93 37.76
C THR A 7 9.22 35.70 36.28
N ASP A 8 10.26 35.43 35.49
CA ASP A 8 10.18 34.99 34.09
C ASP A 8 10.22 33.44 33.98
N GLU A 9 9.67 32.74 34.99
CA GLU A 9 9.73 31.27 35.07
C GLU A 9 8.56 30.56 34.35
N GLY A 10 7.55 31.31 33.91
CA GLY A 10 6.31 30.74 33.36
C GLY A 10 6.41 30.26 31.91
N HIS A 11 7.24 30.89 31.07
CA HIS A 11 7.26 30.59 29.63
C HIS A 11 8.19 29.43 29.23
N GLY A 12 9.24 29.13 30.01
CA GLY A 12 10.17 28.03 29.72
C GLY A 12 9.63 26.63 30.08
N ARG A 13 8.79 26.52 31.12
CA ARG A 13 8.26 25.24 31.61
C ARG A 13 7.16 24.68 30.70
N LEU A 14 6.26 25.54 30.22
CA LEU A 14 5.19 25.15 29.30
C LEU A 14 5.73 24.67 27.95
N GLY A 15 6.71 25.38 27.38
CA GLY A 15 7.34 25.02 26.11
C GLY A 15 8.06 23.66 26.17
N SER A 16 8.79 23.41 27.25
CA SER A 16 9.48 22.12 27.45
C SER A 16 8.51 20.96 27.69
N THR A 17 7.42 21.15 28.44
CA THR A 17 6.39 20.12 28.61
C THR A 17 5.64 19.80 27.32
N LEU A 18 5.33 20.82 26.50
CA LEU A 18 4.65 20.63 25.22
C LEU A 18 5.56 19.92 24.20
N SER A 19 6.85 20.29 24.16
CA SER A 19 7.86 19.59 23.36
C SER A 19 8.00 18.13 23.78
N GLY A 20 8.06 17.84 25.08
CA GLY A 20 8.11 16.47 25.60
C GLY A 20 6.88 15.63 25.23
N LEU A 21 5.68 16.19 25.36
CA LEU A 21 4.43 15.53 24.94
C LEU A 21 4.38 15.28 23.44
N ALA A 22 4.85 16.24 22.63
CA ALA A 22 4.93 16.08 21.17
C ALA A 22 5.87 14.94 20.79
N VAL A 23 7.06 14.84 21.42
CA VAL A 23 7.98 13.72 21.19
C VAL A 23 7.35 12.40 21.62
N ALA A 24 6.72 12.34 22.79
CA ALA A 24 6.08 11.11 23.28
C ALA A 24 4.96 10.63 22.32
N LEU A 25 4.06 11.52 21.91
CA LEU A 25 3.02 11.21 20.92
C LEU A 25 3.65 10.81 19.58
N GLY A 26 4.69 11.51 19.16
CA GLY A 26 5.43 11.20 17.95
C GLY A 26 6.02 9.78 17.96
N CYS A 27 6.64 9.38 19.06
CA CYS A 27 7.16 8.02 19.24
C CYS A 27 6.05 6.98 19.20
N VAL A 28 4.90 7.23 19.85
CA VAL A 28 3.75 6.32 19.82
C VAL A 28 3.22 6.13 18.40
N LEU A 29 3.04 7.22 17.65
CA LEU A 29 2.56 7.15 16.26
C LEU A 29 3.58 6.49 15.34
N PHE A 30 4.86 6.82 15.48
CA PHE A 30 5.94 6.27 14.65
C PHE A 30 6.12 4.77 14.89
N LEU A 31 6.37 4.38 16.14
CA LEU A 31 6.61 2.98 16.49
C LEU A 31 5.33 2.15 16.38
N GLY A 32 4.20 2.68 16.83
CA GLY A 32 2.90 2.01 16.72
C GLY A 32 2.49 1.81 15.27
N GLY A 33 2.61 2.84 14.44
CA GLY A 33 2.36 2.74 13.00
C GLY A 33 3.29 1.75 12.31
N PHE A 34 4.59 1.80 12.61
CA PHE A 34 5.58 0.88 12.04
C PHE A 34 5.32 -0.58 12.43
N VAL A 35 5.09 -0.85 13.73
CA VAL A 35 4.79 -2.19 14.24
C VAL A 35 3.48 -2.72 13.66
N TRP A 36 2.44 -1.89 13.63
CA TRP A 36 1.16 -2.27 13.03
C TRP A 36 1.33 -2.60 11.54
N GLY A 37 2.06 -1.75 10.80
CA GLY A 37 2.42 -1.98 9.41
C GLY A 37 3.16 -3.30 9.20
N ALA A 38 4.17 -3.60 10.02
CA ALA A 38 4.96 -4.83 9.92
C ALA A 38 4.15 -6.11 10.22
N ILE A 39 3.12 -6.01 11.08
CA ILE A 39 2.21 -7.11 11.37
C ILE A 39 1.23 -7.33 10.20
N VAL A 40 0.67 -6.25 9.64
CA VAL A 40 -0.38 -6.34 8.62
C VAL A 40 0.19 -6.55 7.21
N TYR A 41 1.37 -6.03 6.92
CA TYR A 41 1.99 -6.11 5.59
C TYR A 41 3.22 -7.00 5.59
N GLN A 42 3.39 -7.72 4.48
CA GLN A 42 4.58 -8.49 4.17
C GLN A 42 5.18 -8.01 2.84
N PRO A 43 6.49 -7.73 2.79
CA PRO A 43 7.16 -7.45 1.53
C PRO A 43 7.41 -8.74 0.75
N TYR A 44 7.21 -8.70 -0.57
CA TYR A 44 7.58 -9.78 -1.49
C TYR A 44 8.40 -9.21 -2.65
N THR A 45 9.42 -9.94 -3.09
CA THR A 45 10.16 -9.64 -4.32
C THR A 45 9.56 -10.47 -5.45
N VAL A 46 9.12 -9.83 -6.53
CA VAL A 46 8.51 -10.51 -7.68
C VAL A 46 9.60 -10.89 -8.69
N PRO A 47 9.85 -12.18 -8.99
CA PRO A 47 10.96 -12.59 -9.84
C PRO A 47 10.61 -12.67 -11.33
N THR A 48 9.36 -12.46 -11.71
CA THR A 48 8.87 -12.67 -13.10
C THR A 48 8.17 -11.45 -13.65
N GLU A 49 8.08 -11.38 -14.98
CA GLU A 49 7.35 -10.33 -15.71
C GLU A 49 5.86 -10.65 -15.90
N SER A 50 5.34 -11.69 -15.25
CA SER A 50 3.98 -12.16 -15.50
C SER A 50 2.86 -11.18 -15.09
N MET A 51 3.23 -10.15 -14.33
CA MET A 51 2.33 -9.08 -13.88
C MET A 51 2.65 -7.73 -14.55
N THR A 52 3.54 -7.69 -15.54
CA THR A 52 3.83 -6.47 -16.31
C THR A 52 2.57 -6.02 -17.07
N PRO A 53 2.25 -4.71 -17.12
CA PRO A 53 3.01 -3.56 -16.61
C PRO A 53 2.70 -3.19 -15.16
N THR A 54 1.77 -3.88 -14.48
CA THR A 54 1.36 -3.55 -13.12
C THR A 54 2.47 -3.78 -12.10
N ILE A 55 3.21 -4.89 -12.23
CA ILE A 55 4.35 -5.26 -11.39
C ILE A 55 5.42 -5.86 -12.28
N GLY A 56 6.60 -5.25 -12.29
CA GLY A 56 7.77 -5.69 -13.05
C GLY A 56 8.58 -6.76 -12.33
N ALA A 57 9.44 -7.44 -13.09
CA ALA A 57 10.44 -8.33 -12.51
C ALA A 57 11.45 -7.54 -11.67
N GLY A 58 11.69 -7.99 -10.44
CA GLY A 58 12.55 -7.34 -9.45
C GLY A 58 11.82 -6.40 -8.48
N ASP A 59 10.55 -6.08 -8.73
CA ASP A 59 9.77 -5.18 -7.88
C ASP A 59 9.58 -5.74 -6.48
N ARG A 60 9.56 -4.83 -5.50
CA ARG A 60 9.20 -5.17 -4.12
C ARG A 60 7.79 -4.67 -3.84
N VAL A 61 6.88 -5.59 -3.64
CA VAL A 61 5.48 -5.29 -3.38
C VAL A 61 5.16 -5.40 -1.90
N LEU A 62 4.23 -4.57 -1.43
CA LEU A 62 3.64 -4.67 -0.10
C LEU A 62 2.29 -5.36 -0.21
N ALA A 63 2.21 -6.54 0.38
CA ALA A 63 1.00 -7.34 0.39
C ALA A 63 0.40 -7.38 1.81
N GLN A 64 -0.87 -7.00 1.92
CA GLN A 64 -1.66 -7.10 3.14
C GLN A 64 -1.94 -8.57 3.42
N ARG A 65 -1.61 -9.03 4.63
CA ARG A 65 -2.03 -10.34 5.13
C ARG A 65 -3.55 -10.34 5.27
N ILE A 66 -4.21 -11.13 4.44
CA ILE A 66 -5.65 -11.36 4.43
C ILE A 66 -5.90 -12.83 4.12
N ASP A 67 -7.06 -13.34 4.52
CA ASP A 67 -7.47 -14.66 4.11
C ASP A 67 -8.20 -14.63 2.75
N GLY A 68 -8.27 -15.80 2.10
CA GLY A 68 -8.90 -15.91 0.80
C GLY A 68 -10.39 -15.54 0.78
N SER A 69 -11.09 -15.52 1.92
CA SER A 69 -12.51 -15.15 2.00
C SER A 69 -12.75 -13.66 1.75
N GLU A 70 -11.75 -12.81 2.03
CA GLU A 70 -11.78 -11.38 1.80
C GLU A 70 -11.47 -10.98 0.35
N VAL A 71 -10.87 -11.90 -0.42
CA VAL A 71 -10.44 -11.67 -1.80
C VAL A 71 -11.62 -11.47 -2.73
N LYS A 72 -11.56 -10.44 -3.58
CA LYS A 72 -12.55 -10.17 -4.62
C LYS A 72 -11.92 -10.11 -6.01
N ARG A 73 -12.79 -10.06 -7.02
CA ARG A 73 -12.36 -9.88 -8.41
C ARG A 73 -11.58 -8.57 -8.56
N GLY A 74 -10.53 -8.62 -9.37
CA GLY A 74 -9.60 -7.54 -9.62
C GLY A 74 -8.45 -7.46 -8.62
N ASP A 75 -8.52 -8.12 -7.47
CA ASP A 75 -7.42 -8.13 -6.50
C ASP A 75 -6.19 -8.82 -7.08
N VAL A 76 -5.01 -8.31 -6.76
CA VAL A 76 -3.74 -8.99 -7.03
C VAL A 76 -3.33 -9.74 -5.76
N VAL A 77 -3.13 -11.05 -5.84
CA VAL A 77 -2.92 -11.91 -4.68
C VAL A 77 -1.59 -12.62 -4.74
N VAL A 78 -0.99 -12.83 -3.57
CA VAL A 78 0.11 -13.76 -3.35
C VAL A 78 -0.47 -15.09 -2.89
N PHE A 79 -0.16 -16.17 -3.58
CA PHE A 79 -0.64 -17.52 -3.26
C PHE A 79 0.44 -18.57 -3.51
N THR A 80 0.23 -19.78 -2.98
CA THR A 80 1.11 -20.93 -3.25
C THR A 80 0.23 -22.14 -3.57
N GLU A 81 0.41 -22.71 -4.75
CA GLU A 81 -0.36 -23.87 -5.24
C GLU A 81 0.61 -24.90 -5.79
N SER A 82 0.76 -26.02 -5.08
CA SER A 82 1.69 -27.10 -5.42
C SER A 82 1.51 -27.63 -6.85
N ALA A 83 0.28 -27.60 -7.38
CA ALA A 83 0.02 -28.01 -8.76
C ALA A 83 0.70 -27.08 -9.80
N TRP A 84 1.00 -25.84 -9.43
CA TRP A 84 1.62 -24.83 -10.29
C TRP A 84 3.09 -24.61 -9.92
N GLY A 85 3.45 -24.88 -8.67
CA GLY A 85 4.80 -24.86 -8.13
C GLY A 85 4.83 -24.55 -6.64
N ASP A 86 5.91 -24.94 -5.97
CA ASP A 86 6.06 -24.79 -4.51
C ASP A 86 6.55 -23.41 -4.06
N MET A 87 6.45 -22.40 -4.93
CA MET A 87 6.93 -21.04 -4.67
C MET A 87 5.76 -20.05 -4.66
N PRO A 88 5.80 -18.99 -3.83
CA PRO A 88 4.80 -17.93 -3.88
C PRO A 88 4.72 -17.28 -5.26
N MET A 89 3.49 -17.17 -5.78
CA MET A 89 3.18 -16.57 -7.08
C MET A 89 2.30 -15.34 -6.88
N VAL A 90 2.37 -14.40 -7.82
CA VAL A 90 1.54 -13.19 -7.84
C VAL A 90 0.70 -13.19 -9.10
N LYS A 91 -0.63 -13.12 -8.97
CA LYS A 91 -1.58 -13.08 -10.09
C LYS A 91 -2.80 -12.21 -9.74
N ARG A 92 -3.54 -11.78 -10.75
CA ARG A 92 -4.81 -11.07 -10.60
C ARG A 92 -5.99 -12.03 -10.56
N VAL A 93 -6.87 -11.85 -9.60
CA VAL A 93 -8.14 -12.57 -9.49
C VAL A 93 -9.10 -12.06 -10.55
N VAL A 94 -9.45 -12.92 -11.49
CA VAL A 94 -10.39 -12.61 -12.57
C VAL A 94 -11.76 -13.20 -12.30
N GLY A 95 -11.79 -14.41 -11.72
CA GLY A 95 -13.01 -15.11 -11.34
C GLY A 95 -12.97 -15.63 -9.92
N ILE A 96 -14.14 -15.72 -9.30
CA ILE A 96 -14.38 -16.37 -8.01
C ILE A 96 -15.45 -17.46 -8.19
N GLY A 97 -15.64 -18.28 -7.16
CA GLY A 97 -16.65 -19.36 -7.15
C GLY A 97 -18.00 -18.94 -7.77
N GLY A 98 -18.48 -19.78 -8.69
CA GLY A 98 -19.71 -19.59 -9.44
C GLY A 98 -19.56 -18.82 -10.75
N ASP A 99 -18.44 -18.14 -10.98
CA ASP A 99 -18.23 -17.38 -12.22
C ASP A 99 -18.06 -18.26 -13.44
N LYS A 100 -18.63 -17.82 -14.56
CA LYS A 100 -18.31 -18.30 -15.89
C LYS A 100 -17.29 -17.37 -16.54
N ILE A 101 -16.07 -17.84 -16.68
CA ILE A 101 -14.97 -17.13 -17.33
C ILE A 101 -14.83 -17.63 -18.76
N ALA A 102 -14.77 -16.71 -19.71
CA ALA A 102 -14.52 -17.06 -21.10
C ALA A 102 -13.68 -15.98 -21.78
N CYS A 103 -12.82 -16.41 -22.70
CA CYS A 103 -12.05 -15.54 -23.57
C CYS A 103 -11.88 -16.22 -24.95
N CYS A 104 -11.86 -15.51 -26.07
CA CYS A 104 -12.14 -14.09 -26.23
C CYS A 104 -12.86 -13.90 -27.57
N GLU A 105 -14.16 -13.63 -27.52
CA GLU A 105 -14.84 -13.00 -28.66
C GLU A 105 -14.25 -11.58 -28.81
N ALA A 106 -13.69 -11.28 -29.98
CA ALA A 106 -13.02 -10.01 -30.28
C ALA A 106 -11.86 -9.61 -29.33
N GLY A 107 -11.17 -10.58 -28.71
CA GLY A 107 -10.05 -10.27 -27.83
C GLY A 107 -10.52 -9.53 -26.58
N LYS A 108 -11.56 -10.00 -25.90
CA LYS A 108 -11.99 -9.42 -24.61
C LYS A 108 -12.39 -10.51 -23.63
N LEU A 109 -11.93 -10.36 -22.38
CA LEU A 109 -12.29 -11.24 -21.28
C LEU A 109 -13.75 -11.01 -20.90
N THR A 110 -14.49 -12.11 -20.68
CA THR A 110 -15.86 -12.05 -20.17
C THR A 110 -15.99 -12.80 -18.85
N VAL A 111 -16.78 -12.23 -17.94
CA VAL A 111 -17.17 -12.85 -16.68
C VAL A 111 -18.70 -12.82 -16.61
N ASN A 112 -19.32 -14.01 -16.55
CA ASN A 112 -20.77 -14.18 -16.59
C ASN A 112 -21.41 -13.51 -17.83
N GLY A 113 -20.74 -13.61 -18.98
CA GLY A 113 -21.17 -13.00 -20.25
C GLY A 113 -20.96 -11.49 -20.34
N LYS A 114 -20.46 -10.84 -19.27
CA LYS A 114 -20.14 -9.41 -19.27
C LYS A 114 -18.68 -9.18 -19.63
N GLU A 115 -18.45 -8.34 -20.62
CA GLU A 115 -17.12 -7.87 -20.98
C GLU A 115 -16.46 -7.09 -19.83
N ILE A 116 -15.21 -7.43 -19.52
CA ILE A 116 -14.43 -6.75 -18.49
C ILE A 116 -13.45 -5.78 -19.13
N ALA A 117 -13.52 -4.52 -18.72
CA ALA A 117 -12.52 -3.53 -19.06
C ALA A 117 -11.23 -3.78 -18.26
N GLU A 118 -10.10 -3.93 -18.94
CA GLU A 118 -8.83 -4.27 -18.30
C GLU A 118 -7.83 -3.12 -18.45
N PRO A 119 -8.03 -1.97 -17.78
CA PRO A 119 -7.21 -0.77 -17.99
C PRO A 119 -5.75 -0.93 -17.49
N TYR A 120 -5.48 -1.99 -16.73
CA TYR A 120 -4.12 -2.37 -16.29
C TYR A 120 -3.31 -3.06 -17.39
N LEU A 121 -3.92 -3.47 -18.50
CA LEU A 121 -3.21 -4.06 -19.63
C LEU A 121 -2.65 -2.97 -20.57
N PRO A 122 -1.51 -3.21 -21.24
CA PRO A 122 -0.97 -2.30 -22.24
C PRO A 122 -1.97 -2.03 -23.38
N LYS A 123 -2.09 -0.76 -23.79
CA LYS A 123 -2.95 -0.38 -24.92
C LYS A 123 -2.46 -1.07 -26.20
N GLY A 124 -3.35 -1.77 -26.89
CA GLY A 124 -3.04 -2.42 -28.16
C GLY A 124 -2.47 -3.83 -28.03
N GLN A 125 -2.16 -4.31 -26.81
CA GLN A 125 -2.15 -5.75 -26.58
C GLN A 125 -3.60 -6.23 -26.56
N GLY A 126 -4.01 -6.98 -27.58
CA GLY A 126 -5.18 -7.84 -27.43
C GLY A 126 -4.93 -8.78 -26.23
N PRO A 127 -5.95 -9.20 -25.48
CA PRO A 127 -5.78 -10.18 -24.42
C PRO A 127 -5.26 -11.44 -25.08
N SER A 128 -3.97 -11.66 -24.90
CA SER A 128 -3.25 -12.82 -25.40
C SER A 128 -3.56 -14.07 -24.59
N ALA A 129 -4.79 -14.18 -24.08
CA ALA A 129 -5.34 -15.40 -23.53
C ALA A 129 -6.16 -16.12 -24.61
N THR A 130 -5.60 -16.25 -25.82
CA THR A 130 -6.25 -17.02 -26.90
C THR A 130 -6.55 -18.42 -26.39
N GLY A 131 -7.83 -18.73 -26.18
CA GLY A 131 -8.30 -20.10 -25.95
C GLY A 131 -8.69 -20.48 -24.52
N ILE A 132 -9.10 -19.55 -23.65
CA ILE A 132 -9.81 -19.94 -22.41
C ILE A 132 -11.23 -20.39 -22.79
N PRO A 133 -11.54 -21.72 -22.78
CA PRO A 133 -12.91 -22.17 -22.98
C PRO A 133 -13.81 -21.63 -21.86
N THR A 134 -15.11 -21.61 -22.11
CA THR A 134 -16.08 -21.24 -21.06
C THR A 134 -15.90 -22.16 -19.86
N THR A 135 -15.33 -21.63 -18.79
CA THR A 135 -14.95 -22.37 -17.59
C THR A 135 -15.74 -21.84 -16.41
N THR A 136 -16.39 -22.73 -15.68
CA THR A 136 -17.09 -22.36 -14.44
C THR A 136 -16.14 -22.53 -13.27
N VAL A 137 -15.89 -21.47 -12.51
CA VAL A 137 -15.01 -21.50 -11.35
C VAL A 137 -15.73 -22.25 -10.21
N PRO A 138 -15.16 -23.34 -9.68
CA PRO A 138 -15.78 -24.05 -8.58
C PRO A 138 -15.88 -23.18 -7.31
N GLU A 139 -16.88 -23.47 -6.48
CA GLU A 139 -17.05 -22.80 -5.19
C GLU A 139 -15.78 -22.90 -4.33
N GLY A 140 -15.45 -21.80 -3.64
CA GLY A 140 -14.24 -21.72 -2.82
C GLY A 140 -12.92 -21.67 -3.61
N ARG A 141 -12.97 -21.55 -4.94
CA ARG A 141 -11.79 -21.42 -5.81
C ARG A 141 -11.77 -20.08 -6.56
N LEU A 142 -10.61 -19.78 -7.11
CA LEU A 142 -10.28 -18.55 -7.83
C LEU A 142 -9.74 -18.89 -9.21
N PHE A 143 -10.05 -18.04 -10.18
CA PHE A 143 -9.44 -18.05 -11.51
C PHE A 143 -8.52 -16.83 -11.61
N LEU A 144 -7.23 -17.09 -11.78
CA LEU A 144 -6.15 -16.12 -11.65
C LEU A 144 -5.44 -15.96 -13.00
N LEU A 145 -5.28 -14.72 -13.47
CA LEU A 145 -4.51 -14.41 -14.67
C LEU A 145 -3.35 -13.48 -14.35
N GLY A 146 -2.27 -13.60 -15.11
CA GLY A 146 -1.25 -12.57 -15.19
C GLY A 146 -1.76 -11.34 -15.94
N ASP A 147 -1.17 -10.19 -15.65
CA ASP A 147 -1.38 -9.00 -16.45
C ASP A 147 -0.55 -9.05 -17.75
N GLU A 148 0.57 -9.78 -17.76
CA GLU A 148 1.26 -10.12 -19.02
C GLU A 148 0.58 -11.35 -19.64
N ARG A 149 -0.42 -11.10 -20.48
CA ARG A 149 -1.32 -12.14 -20.98
C ARG A 149 -0.66 -13.19 -21.86
N SER A 150 0.46 -12.88 -22.51
CA SER A 150 1.08 -13.79 -23.50
C SER A 150 2.08 -14.76 -22.86
N GLY A 151 2.73 -14.35 -21.78
CA GLY A 151 3.86 -15.05 -21.17
C GLY A 151 3.57 -15.60 -19.77
N SER A 152 2.36 -15.42 -19.25
CA SER A 152 2.01 -15.79 -17.89
C SER A 152 1.61 -17.27 -17.79
N LEU A 153 2.33 -18.03 -16.97
CA LEU A 153 1.87 -19.31 -16.45
C LEU A 153 0.83 -19.03 -15.35
N ASP A 154 -0.44 -19.19 -15.67
CA ASP A 154 -1.58 -18.90 -14.82
C ASP A 154 -2.78 -19.84 -15.09
N SER A 155 -3.98 -19.48 -14.63
CA SER A 155 -5.16 -20.32 -14.80
C SER A 155 -5.39 -20.79 -16.23
N SER A 156 -5.07 -19.97 -17.22
CA SER A 156 -5.33 -20.26 -18.65
C SER A 156 -4.53 -21.45 -19.18
N VAL A 157 -3.29 -21.64 -18.72
CA VAL A 157 -2.44 -22.78 -19.14
C VAL A 157 -2.74 -24.04 -18.35
N HIS A 158 -3.28 -23.90 -17.14
CA HIS A 158 -3.58 -25.00 -16.22
C HIS A 158 -5.02 -25.54 -16.35
N ILE A 159 -5.82 -25.06 -17.32
CA ILE A 159 -7.23 -25.47 -17.51
C ILE A 159 -7.39 -26.98 -17.72
N GLY A 160 -6.40 -27.61 -18.36
CA GLY A 160 -6.39 -29.05 -18.61
C GLY A 160 -6.04 -29.91 -17.39
N ASP A 161 -5.54 -29.30 -16.32
CA ASP A 161 -5.12 -30.02 -15.13
C ASP A 161 -6.32 -30.45 -14.27
N SER A 162 -6.08 -31.33 -13.29
CA SER A 162 -7.12 -31.83 -12.38
C SER A 162 -7.83 -30.74 -11.56
N SER A 163 -7.24 -29.56 -11.43
CA SER A 163 -7.82 -28.39 -10.75
C SER A 163 -8.56 -27.45 -11.70
N HIS A 164 -8.65 -27.77 -13.00
CA HIS A 164 -9.24 -26.94 -14.05
C HIS A 164 -8.67 -25.51 -14.08
N GLY A 165 -7.38 -25.39 -13.79
CA GLY A 165 -6.69 -24.10 -13.75
C GLY A 165 -7.17 -23.19 -12.63
N THR A 166 -7.85 -23.69 -11.60
CA THR A 166 -8.31 -22.85 -10.49
C THR A 166 -7.47 -23.07 -9.24
N VAL A 167 -7.41 -22.06 -8.37
CA VAL A 167 -6.63 -22.06 -7.13
C VAL A 167 -7.59 -21.97 -5.94
N PRO A 168 -7.43 -22.76 -4.87
CA PRO A 168 -8.33 -22.67 -3.72
C PRO A 168 -8.11 -21.33 -3.00
N ARG A 169 -9.20 -20.73 -2.48
CA ARG A 169 -9.09 -19.49 -1.68
C ARG A 169 -8.13 -19.64 -0.49
N SER A 170 -8.06 -20.83 0.10
CA SER A 170 -7.15 -21.14 1.20
C SER A 170 -5.66 -21.12 0.83
N ALA A 171 -5.31 -21.14 -0.46
CA ALA A 171 -3.92 -20.99 -0.91
C ALA A 171 -3.46 -19.52 -0.93
N VAL A 172 -4.37 -18.56 -0.78
CA VAL A 172 -4.03 -17.13 -0.73
C VAL A 172 -3.41 -16.80 0.63
N ALA A 173 -2.24 -16.15 0.58
CA ALA A 173 -1.53 -15.68 1.76
C ALA A 173 -1.66 -14.17 1.99
N ALA A 174 -1.82 -13.39 0.92
CA ALA A 174 -1.88 -11.93 1.00
C ALA A 174 -2.49 -11.30 -0.26
N ARG A 175 -2.96 -10.06 -0.15
CA ARG A 175 -3.33 -9.20 -1.29
C ARG A 175 -2.33 -8.07 -1.47
N VAL A 176 -1.84 -7.90 -2.68
CA VAL A 176 -0.91 -6.82 -3.05
C VAL A 176 -1.66 -5.49 -3.14
N ASP A 177 -1.23 -4.51 -2.35
CA ASP A 177 -1.82 -3.16 -2.36
C ASP A 177 -0.90 -2.13 -3.05
N ALA A 178 0.42 -2.32 -3.03
CA ALA A 178 1.38 -1.34 -3.53
C ALA A 178 2.71 -1.94 -4.00
N VAL A 179 3.40 -1.23 -4.90
CA VAL A 179 4.82 -1.43 -5.25
C VAL A 179 5.64 -0.44 -4.42
N ALA A 180 6.41 -0.95 -3.47
CA ALA A 180 7.24 -0.15 -2.56
C ALA A 180 8.62 0.18 -3.12
N TRP A 181 9.14 -0.61 -4.05
CA TRP A 181 10.38 -0.33 -4.77
C TRP A 181 10.21 -0.80 -6.22
N PRO A 182 10.39 0.06 -7.24
CA PRO A 182 11.03 1.40 -7.23
C PRO A 182 10.14 2.60 -6.82
N MET A 183 9.09 2.36 -6.01
CA MET A 183 8.12 3.35 -5.47
C MET A 183 6.99 3.74 -6.42
N ASP A 184 6.46 2.79 -7.20
CA ASP A 184 5.30 3.04 -8.08
C ASP A 184 3.97 3.19 -7.32
N GLY A 185 3.99 3.02 -6.00
CA GLY A 185 2.88 3.40 -5.13
C GLY A 185 1.75 2.38 -5.10
N MET A 186 0.53 2.85 -4.82
CA MET A 186 -0.64 1.98 -4.72
C MET A 186 -1.04 1.44 -6.09
N LEU A 187 -1.43 0.17 -6.15
CA LEU A 187 -1.96 -0.41 -7.38
C LEU A 187 -3.23 0.33 -7.83
N ALA A 188 -3.39 0.45 -9.15
CA ALA A 188 -4.59 1.04 -9.75
C ALA A 188 -5.83 0.22 -9.38
N ARG A 189 -6.96 0.90 -9.14
CA ARG A 189 -8.22 0.21 -8.86
C ARG A 189 -8.69 -0.56 -10.10
N PRO A 190 -9.11 -1.82 -9.95
CA PRO A 190 -9.52 -2.67 -11.07
C PRO A 190 -10.98 -2.39 -11.46
N THR A 191 -11.25 -1.19 -11.98
CA THR A 191 -12.61 -0.66 -12.22
C THR A 191 -13.47 -1.50 -13.16
N GLY A 192 -12.86 -2.30 -14.04
CA GLY A 192 -13.61 -3.22 -14.92
C GLY A 192 -14.45 -4.27 -14.18
N PHE A 193 -14.07 -4.63 -12.95
CA PHE A 193 -14.79 -5.60 -12.13
C PHE A 193 -15.83 -4.95 -11.21
N GLU A 194 -15.87 -3.63 -11.12
CA GLU A 194 -16.70 -2.90 -10.14
C GLU A 194 -18.19 -3.17 -10.30
N ALA A 195 -18.63 -3.31 -11.56
CA ALA A 195 -20.02 -3.52 -11.90
C ALA A 195 -20.42 -5.01 -11.91
N LEU A 196 -19.60 -5.91 -11.35
CA LEU A 196 -19.96 -7.30 -11.07
C LEU A 196 -20.46 -7.45 -9.64
N PRO A 197 -21.31 -8.46 -9.34
CA PRO A 197 -21.79 -8.71 -7.98
C PRO A 197 -20.65 -8.89 -6.97
N GLY A 198 -20.79 -8.26 -5.80
CA GLY A 198 -19.76 -8.27 -4.73
C GLY A 198 -18.80 -7.06 -4.77
N GLY A 199 -18.78 -6.32 -5.88
CA GLY A 199 -17.99 -5.09 -6.05
C GLY A 199 -16.49 -5.28 -5.85
N LEU A 200 -15.79 -4.17 -5.61
CA LEU A 200 -14.34 -4.18 -5.38
C LEU A 200 -13.99 -4.34 -3.90
N SER A 201 -12.75 -4.77 -3.66
CA SER A 201 -12.15 -4.75 -2.33
C SER A 201 -11.83 -3.32 -1.90
N GLN A 202 -11.83 -3.09 -0.58
CA GLN A 202 -11.31 -1.84 -0.03
C GLN A 202 -9.79 -1.97 0.12
N PRO A 203 -9.01 -0.94 -0.26
CA PRO A 203 -7.58 -0.91 0.01
C PRO A 203 -7.30 -1.11 1.50
N GLY A 204 -6.20 -1.79 1.82
CA GLY A 204 -5.81 -1.98 3.20
C GLY A 204 -5.36 -0.68 3.88
N PRO A 205 -4.96 -0.74 5.15
CA PRO A 205 -4.64 0.44 5.95
C PRO A 205 -3.28 1.06 5.59
N LEU A 206 -2.62 0.67 4.49
CA LEU A 206 -1.27 1.14 4.14
C LEU A 206 -1.12 2.66 4.19
N LYS A 207 -2.09 3.41 3.66
CA LYS A 207 -2.07 4.88 3.71
C LYS A 207 -2.14 5.43 5.13
N LEU A 208 -2.94 4.80 5.99
CA LEU A 208 -3.08 5.20 7.40
C LEU A 208 -1.80 4.87 8.18
N VAL A 209 -1.22 3.70 7.94
CA VAL A 209 0.06 3.29 8.52
C VAL A 209 1.16 4.28 8.14
N LEU A 210 1.29 4.60 6.84
CA LEU A 210 2.28 5.57 6.36
C LEU A 210 2.04 6.96 6.96
N ALA A 211 0.80 7.42 7.03
CA ALA A 211 0.46 8.70 7.64
C ALA A 211 0.83 8.74 9.13
N ALA A 212 0.57 7.67 9.88
CA ALA A 212 0.95 7.58 11.29
C ALA A 212 2.48 7.61 11.47
N VAL A 213 3.22 6.85 10.65
CA VAL A 213 4.69 6.83 10.70
C VAL A 213 5.26 8.20 10.37
N VAL A 214 4.80 8.85 9.29
CA VAL A 214 5.30 10.18 8.89
C VAL A 214 4.93 11.24 9.92
N ALA A 215 3.69 11.29 10.39
CA ALA A 215 3.26 12.23 11.42
C ALA A 215 4.06 12.03 12.71
N GLY A 216 4.29 10.77 13.10
CA GLY A 216 5.13 10.43 14.24
C GLY A 216 6.56 10.95 14.10
N ALA A 217 7.20 10.70 12.96
CA ALA A 217 8.56 11.19 12.68
C ALA A 217 8.64 12.72 12.74
N VAL A 218 7.67 13.43 12.15
CA VAL A 218 7.60 14.90 12.17
C VAL A 218 7.47 15.42 13.61
N LEU A 219 6.63 14.81 14.44
CA LEU A 219 6.45 15.21 15.84
C LEU A 219 7.72 14.96 16.67
N VAL A 220 8.40 13.83 16.47
CA VAL A 220 9.67 13.54 17.16
C VAL A 220 10.74 14.56 16.79
N LEU A 221 10.94 14.81 15.49
CA LEU A 221 11.96 15.74 15.01
C LEU A 221 11.65 17.19 15.43
N GLY A 222 10.40 17.64 15.26
CA GLY A 222 9.97 18.98 15.65
C GLY A 222 10.04 19.20 17.16
N GLY A 223 9.58 18.22 17.94
CA GLY A 223 9.65 18.25 19.39
C GLY A 223 11.10 18.29 19.90
N ALA A 224 11.99 17.45 19.36
CA ALA A 224 13.40 17.42 19.74
C ALA A 224 14.16 18.71 19.34
N ALA A 225 13.82 19.30 18.19
CA ALA A 225 14.45 20.53 17.71
C ALA A 225 13.99 21.80 18.48
N TYR A 226 12.88 21.74 19.23
CA TYR A 226 12.32 22.88 19.95
C TYR A 226 13.33 23.52 20.91
N GLY A 227 14.03 22.74 21.72
CA GLY A 227 14.99 23.25 22.71
C GLY A 227 16.15 24.05 22.10
N PRO A 228 16.88 23.49 21.11
CA PRO A 228 17.93 24.21 20.38
C PRO A 228 17.44 25.48 19.66
N ILE A 229 16.25 25.43 19.05
CA ILE A 229 15.68 26.56 18.29
C ILE A 229 15.24 27.68 19.24
N ALA A 230 14.54 27.35 20.34
CA ALA A 230 14.10 28.31 21.34
C ALA A 230 15.30 29.05 21.98
N LYS A 231 16.39 28.34 22.27
CA LYS A 231 17.64 28.94 22.79
C LYS A 231 18.33 29.90 21.80
N ARG A 232 18.30 29.60 20.50
CA ARG A 232 18.84 30.50 19.47
C ARG A 232 17.97 31.74 19.28
N ALA A 233 16.66 31.58 19.32
CA ALA A 233 15.70 32.67 19.17
C ALA A 233 15.76 33.66 20.36
N SER A 234 15.86 33.17 21.60
CA SER A 234 16.00 34.05 22.78
C SER A 234 17.31 34.85 22.74
N LYS A 235 18.43 34.21 22.41
CA LYS A 235 19.74 34.86 22.28
C LYS A 235 19.76 35.94 21.18
N GLY A 236 18.99 35.77 20.11
CA GLY A 236 18.81 36.79 19.07
C GLY A 236 18.03 38.01 19.57
N ARG A 237 16.97 37.78 20.35
CA ARG A 237 16.11 38.83 20.91
C ARG A 237 16.82 39.69 21.97
N ASP A 238 17.65 39.06 22.81
CA ASP A 238 18.46 39.77 23.79
C ASP A 238 19.48 40.70 23.12
N ARG A 239 20.11 40.26 22.02
CA ARG A 239 21.05 41.10 21.25
C ARG A 239 20.35 42.28 20.57
N SER A 240 19.14 42.10 20.03
CA SER A 240 18.39 43.22 19.44
C SER A 240 17.95 44.24 20.49
N HIS A 241 17.52 43.80 21.68
CA HIS A 241 17.16 44.70 22.76
C HIS A 241 18.37 45.46 23.32
N ALA A 242 19.53 44.81 23.45
CA ALA A 242 20.77 45.48 23.83
C ALA A 242 21.16 46.58 22.83
N SER A 243 21.12 46.28 21.52
CA SER A 243 21.46 47.27 20.48
C SER A 243 20.47 48.45 20.39
N ALA A 244 19.20 48.23 20.74
CA ALA A 244 18.18 49.28 20.75
C ALA A 244 18.33 50.20 21.98
N GLY A 245 18.71 49.65 23.13
CA GLY A 245 19.01 50.42 24.35
C GLY A 245 20.26 51.30 24.20
N GLU A 246 21.31 50.79 23.56
CA GLU A 246 22.54 51.56 23.31
C GLU A 246 22.31 52.74 22.36
N ARG A 247 21.44 52.59 21.34
CA ARG A 247 21.07 53.68 20.43
C ARG A 247 20.20 54.77 21.07
N ALA A 248 19.41 54.43 22.08
CA ALA A 248 18.58 55.38 22.81
C ALA A 248 19.35 56.22 23.85
N LEU A 249 20.54 55.75 24.26
CA LEU A 249 21.42 56.45 25.21
C LEU A 249 22.48 57.34 24.53
N ALA A 250 22.62 57.22 23.20
CA ALA A 250 23.64 57.92 22.41
C ALA A 250 23.09 59.11 21.59
N GLY A 251 21.83 59.50 21.80
CA GLY A 251 21.20 60.69 21.21
C GLY A 251 20.60 61.58 22.27
#